data_AF-A0A6J7B326-F1
#
_entry.id   AF-A0A6J7B326-F1
#
_cell.length_a   1.000
_cell.length_b   1.000
_cell.length_c   1.000
_cell.angle_alpha   90.00
_cell.angle_beta   90.00
_cell.angle_gamma   90.00
#
_symmetry.space_group_name_H-M   'P 1'
#
loop_
_entity.id
_entity.type
_entity.pdbx_description
1 polymer ?
#
loop_
_entity_poly.entity_id
_entity_poly.type
_entity_poly.pdbx_seq_one_letter_code
_entity_poly.pdbx_strand_id
1 'polypeptide(L)'
;MSKTPENPQDDGSDEIELMRSEFDSIIEGLSLDESSPSSFLEDLDRIDEADRFIAPIVPRQNLRSTFFSAKNAITRWFNRRDHDDDDGAHI
;
A
#
# COMPACT_ATOMS: atom_id res chain seq x y z
N MET A 1 -47.22 64.16 4.20
CA MET A 1 -46.52 62.98 4.73
C MET A 1 -45.10 63.02 4.18
N SER A 2 -44.13 63.29 5.03
CA SER A 2 -42.70 63.39 4.70
C SER A 2 -42.09 61.99 4.59
N LYS A 3 -41.52 61.67 3.43
CA LYS A 3 -40.85 60.39 3.17
C LYS A 3 -39.42 60.50 3.70
N THR A 4 -39.11 59.77 4.76
CA THR A 4 -37.76 59.64 5.34
C THR A 4 -36.87 58.89 4.35
N PRO A 5 -35.59 59.30 4.14
CA PRO A 5 -34.73 58.67 3.15
C PRO A 5 -34.27 57.29 3.63
N GLU A 6 -34.45 56.30 2.77
CA GLU A 6 -33.88 54.96 2.85
C GLU A 6 -32.35 55.06 2.76
N ASN A 7 -31.66 54.51 3.75
CA ASN A 7 -30.19 54.48 3.83
C ASN A 7 -29.66 53.29 2.99
N PRO A 8 -28.91 53.52 1.90
CA PRO A 8 -28.47 52.46 0.99
C PRO A 8 -27.09 51.91 1.39
N GLN A 9 -26.91 51.56 2.67
CA GLN A 9 -25.60 51.17 3.21
C GLN A 9 -25.73 49.87 4.01
N ASP A 10 -26.08 48.76 3.36
CA ASP A 10 -25.87 47.43 3.98
C ASP A 10 -26.01 46.21 3.05
N ASP A 11 -26.20 46.39 1.74
CA ASP A 11 -26.51 45.26 0.85
C ASP A 11 -25.31 44.30 0.62
N GLY A 12 -24.07 44.81 0.71
CA GLY A 12 -22.86 44.01 0.51
C GLY A 12 -22.26 43.39 1.78
N SER A 13 -22.53 43.93 2.97
CA SER A 13 -22.02 43.40 4.24
C SER A 13 -22.75 42.11 4.63
N ASP A 14 -24.08 42.17 4.56
CA ASP A 14 -24.98 41.07 4.92
C ASP A 14 -24.80 39.87 3.97
N GLU A 15 -24.56 40.13 2.67
CA GLU A 15 -24.29 39.08 1.69
C GLU A 15 -22.96 38.36 1.98
N ILE A 16 -21.91 39.11 2.35
CA ILE A 16 -20.61 38.52 2.69
C ILE A 16 -20.70 37.73 4.01
N GLU A 17 -21.47 38.19 4.98
CA GLU A 17 -21.69 37.48 6.24
C GLU A 17 -22.47 36.19 6.03
N LEU A 18 -23.54 36.24 5.21
CA LEU A 18 -24.30 35.06 4.79
C LEU A 18 -23.38 34.04 4.09
N MET A 19 -22.57 34.49 3.13
CA MET A 19 -21.66 33.66 2.35
C MET A 19 -20.57 33.00 3.21
N ARG A 20 -20.08 33.69 4.24
CA ARG A 20 -19.15 33.11 5.22
C ARG A 20 -19.82 32.04 6.08
N SER A 21 -21.04 32.30 6.55
CA SER A 21 -21.78 31.33 7.38
C SER A 21 -22.07 30.02 6.64
N GLU A 22 -22.38 30.10 5.34
CA GLU A 22 -22.60 28.92 4.50
C GLU A 22 -21.30 28.14 4.28
N PHE A 23 -20.19 28.84 4.08
CA PHE A 23 -18.88 28.23 3.92
C PHE A 23 -18.43 27.50 5.20
N ASP A 24 -18.59 28.13 6.36
CA ASP A 24 -18.24 27.53 7.65
C ASP A 24 -19.12 26.30 7.95
N SER A 25 -20.41 26.33 7.59
CA SER A 25 -21.33 25.18 7.70
C SER A 25 -20.90 23.98 6.83
N ILE A 26 -20.38 24.23 5.62
CA ILE A 26 -19.83 23.19 4.76
C ILE A 26 -18.55 22.59 5.36
N ILE A 27 -17.68 23.43 5.95
CA ILE A 27 -16.45 22.98 6.62
C ILE A 27 -16.78 22.16 7.87
N GLU A 28 -17.76 22.58 8.66
CA GLU A 28 -18.20 21.85 9.86
C GLU A 28 -18.84 20.49 9.51
N GLY A 29 -19.55 20.42 8.38
CA GLY A 29 -20.10 19.17 7.85
C GLY A 29 -19.05 18.20 7.31
N LEU A 30 -17.84 18.68 7.02
CA LEU A 30 -16.68 17.85 6.73
C LEU A 30 -16.08 17.40 8.06
N SER A 31 -16.72 16.41 8.67
CA SER A 31 -16.10 15.67 9.77
C SER A 31 -14.78 15.08 9.28
N LEU A 32 -13.69 15.69 9.72
CA LEU A 32 -12.29 15.27 9.58
C LEU A 32 -12.01 14.02 10.42
N ASP A 33 -12.94 13.06 10.45
CA ASP A 33 -12.75 11.81 11.17
C ASP A 33 -11.94 10.84 10.30
N GLU A 34 -10.66 11.15 10.17
CA GLU A 34 -9.67 10.17 9.78
C GLU A 34 -8.31 10.46 10.42
N SER A 35 -8.29 10.88 11.69
CA SER A 35 -7.11 10.68 12.53
C SER A 35 -7.13 9.26 13.08
N SER A 36 -7.04 8.27 12.18
CA SER A 36 -6.56 6.96 12.62
C SER A 36 -5.21 7.18 13.31
N PRO A 37 -4.98 6.62 14.50
CA PRO A 37 -3.69 6.72 15.19
C PRO A 37 -2.51 6.22 14.35
N SER A 38 -2.78 5.42 13.32
CA SER A 38 -1.84 5.08 12.26
C SER A 38 -2.32 5.62 10.92
N SER A 39 -1.43 6.33 10.22
CA SER A 39 -1.67 6.72 8.83
C SER A 39 -1.68 5.48 7.93
N PHE A 40 -2.44 5.50 6.84
CA PHE A 40 -2.32 4.48 5.79
C PHE A 40 -0.86 4.28 5.34
N LEU A 41 -0.06 5.35 5.30
CA LEU A 41 1.37 5.24 4.96
C LEU A 41 2.18 4.52 6.04
N GLU A 42 1.85 4.72 7.32
CA GLU A 42 2.50 4.02 8.44
C GLU A 42 2.13 2.53 8.46
N ASP A 43 0.90 2.20 8.03
CA ASP A 43 0.48 0.82 7.85
C ASP A 43 1.19 0.14 6.67
N LEU A 44 1.41 0.86 5.56
CA LEU A 44 2.22 0.36 4.44
C LEU A 44 3.69 0.17 4.83
N ASP A 45 4.30 1.10 5.54
CA ASP A 45 5.67 0.98 6.05
C ASP A 45 5.81 -0.23 6.99
N ARG A 46 4.77 -0.51 7.79
CA ARG A 46 4.72 -1.68 8.67
C ARG A 46 4.58 -3.00 7.89
N ILE A 47 3.81 -3.01 6.80
CA ILE A 47 3.67 -4.17 5.92
C ILE A 47 5.00 -4.43 5.20
N ASP A 48 5.64 -3.40 4.66
CA ASP A 48 6.95 -3.54 4.01
C ASP A 48 7.94 -4.15 4.99
N GLU A 49 8.03 -3.64 6.23
CA GLU A 49 8.87 -4.15 7.33
C GLU A 49 8.60 -5.62 7.70
N ALA A 50 7.32 -6.02 7.76
CA ALA A 50 6.87 -7.35 8.18
C ALA A 50 7.01 -8.41 7.08
N ASP A 51 6.81 -8.03 5.81
CA ASP A 51 6.90 -8.91 4.64
C ASP A 51 8.27 -8.84 3.94
N ARG A 52 9.25 -8.17 4.55
CA ARG A 52 10.60 -8.14 3.99
C ARG A 52 11.12 -9.55 3.79
N PHE A 53 11.79 -9.72 2.66
CA PHE A 53 12.48 -10.95 2.35
C PHE A 53 13.54 -11.26 3.40
N ILE A 54 13.26 -12.25 4.25
CA ILE A 54 14.24 -12.87 5.14
C ILE A 54 14.84 -14.02 4.36
N ALA A 55 16.07 -13.82 3.86
CA ALA A 55 16.78 -14.88 3.18
C ALA A 55 16.91 -16.10 4.10
N PRO A 56 16.46 -17.30 3.68
CA PRO A 56 16.64 -18.50 4.48
C PRO A 56 18.13 -18.77 4.67
N ILE A 57 18.49 -19.31 5.84
CA ILE A 57 19.86 -19.75 6.09
C ILE A 57 20.10 -21.01 5.27
N VAL A 58 20.63 -20.84 4.05
CA VAL A 58 20.99 -21.97 3.19
C VAL A 58 22.33 -22.56 3.65
N PRO A 59 22.45 -23.91 3.73
CA PRO A 59 23.72 -24.54 4.03
C PRO A 59 24.72 -24.24 2.90
N ARG A 60 26.00 -24.03 3.26
CA ARG A 60 27.06 -23.78 2.28
C ARG A 60 27.18 -24.99 1.35
N GLN A 61 26.85 -24.80 0.08
CA GLN A 61 27.03 -25.82 -0.93
C GLN A 61 28.52 -25.90 -1.32
N ASN A 62 29.05 -27.12 -1.41
CA ASN A 62 30.43 -27.35 -1.80
C ASN A 62 30.52 -27.51 -3.33
N LEU A 63 31.52 -26.90 -3.98
CA LEU A 63 31.71 -27.06 -5.44
C LEU A 63 31.79 -28.53 -5.87
N ARG A 64 32.36 -29.38 -5.01
CA ARG A 64 32.40 -30.84 -5.20
C ARG A 64 31.00 -31.45 -5.20
N SER A 65 30.14 -31.10 -4.25
CA SER A 65 28.78 -31.66 -4.20
C SER A 65 27.96 -31.24 -5.41
N THR A 66 28.09 -30.00 -5.88
CA THR A 66 27.42 -29.52 -7.10
C THR A 66 27.89 -30.29 -8.33
N PHE A 67 29.20 -30.57 -8.44
CA PHE A 67 29.75 -31.38 -9.54
C PHE A 67 29.28 -32.84 -9.49
N PHE A 68 29.22 -33.46 -8.30
CA PHE A 68 28.69 -34.81 -8.14
C PHE A 68 27.21 -34.88 -8.49
N SER A 69 26.40 -33.91 -8.04
CA SER A 69 24.98 -33.83 -8.40
C SER A 69 24.78 -33.65 -9.89
N ALA A 70 25.57 -32.79 -10.54
CA ALA A 70 25.52 -32.58 -11.98
C ALA A 70 25.90 -33.85 -12.76
N LYS A 71 26.99 -34.53 -12.34
CA LYS A 71 27.40 -35.80 -12.95
C LYS A 71 26.33 -36.88 -12.79
N ASN A 72 25.74 -37.00 -11.61
CA ASN A 72 24.69 -37.97 -11.33
C ASN A 72 23.43 -37.70 -12.17
N ALA A 73 23.04 -36.44 -12.35
CA ALA A 73 21.92 -36.05 -13.21
C ALA A 73 22.17 -36.42 -14.68
N ILE A 74 23.40 -36.18 -15.17
CA ILE A 74 23.80 -36.55 -16.54
C ILE A 74 23.80 -38.07 -16.72
N THR A 75 24.36 -38.82 -15.76
CA THR A 75 24.34 -40.28 -15.80
C THR A 75 22.92 -40.84 -15.77
N ARG A 76 22.04 -40.27 -14.94
CA ARG A 76 20.61 -40.63 -14.91
C ARG A 76 19.95 -40.33 -16.24
N TRP A 77 20.22 -39.19 -16.86
CA TRP A 77 19.71 -38.81 -18.18
C TRP A 77 20.11 -39.82 -19.27
N PHE A 78 21.38 -40.23 -19.31
CA PHE A 78 21.85 -41.20 -20.30
C PHE A 78 21.38 -42.65 -20.04
N ASN A 79 21.03 -42.99 -18.80
CA ASN A 79 20.53 -44.32 -18.43
C ASN A 79 18.99 -44.42 -18.37
N ARG A 80 18.23 -43.40 -18.82
CA ARG A 80 16.77 -43.50 -18.94
C ARG A 80 16.40 -44.41 -20.11
N ARG A 81 16.16 -45.68 -19.81
CA ARG A 81 15.38 -46.61 -20.62
C ARG A 81 14.01 -46.70 -19.95
N ASP A 82 13.07 -45.89 -20.42
CA ASP A 82 11.62 -46.01 -20.26
C ASP A 82 11.12 -46.81 -19.04
N HIS A 83 10.91 -46.13 -17.91
CA HIS A 83 9.63 -46.13 -17.17
C HIS A 83 9.77 -45.22 -15.93
N ASP A 84 8.64 -44.65 -15.55
CA ASP A 84 8.41 -43.61 -14.57
C ASP A 84 9.04 -43.85 -13.19
N ASP A 85 9.38 -42.76 -12.50
CA ASP A 85 8.90 -42.48 -11.12
C ASP A 85 9.75 -41.37 -10.46
N ASP A 86 9.04 -40.33 -10.02
CA ASP A 86 9.36 -39.39 -8.93
C ASP A 86 10.79 -38.83 -8.77
N ASP A 87 11.01 -37.63 -9.31
CA ASP A 87 11.48 -36.51 -8.50
C ASP A 87 11.28 -35.18 -9.23
N GLY A 88 10.04 -34.69 -9.19
CA GLY A 88 9.78 -33.25 -9.30
C GLY A 88 10.66 -32.51 -8.29
N ALA A 89 11.27 -31.42 -8.73
CA ALA A 89 12.22 -30.63 -7.94
C ALA A 89 11.74 -30.47 -6.49
N HIS A 90 12.48 -31.05 -5.54
CA HIS A 90 12.36 -30.69 -4.14
C HIS A 90 13.09 -29.36 -3.94
N ILE A 91 12.29 -28.31 -3.72
CA ILE A 91 12.71 -26.97 -3.29
C ILE A 91 13.14 -26.97 -1.83
#